data_AF-A0A6M3M508-F1
#
_entry.id   AF-A0A6M3M508-F1
#
_cell.length_a   1.000
_cell.length_b   1.000
_cell.length_c   1.000
_cell.angle_alpha   90.00
_cell.angle_beta   90.00
_cell.angle_gamma   90.00
#
_symmetry.space_group_name_H-M   'P 1'
#
loop_
_entity.id
_entity.type
_entity.pdbx_description
1 polymer ?
#
loop_
_entity_poly.entity_id
_entity_poly.type
_entity_poly.pdbx_seq_one_letter_code
_entity_poly.pdbx_strand_id
1 'polypeptide(L)'
;MQMTRHNIKDEGLKRMVYESYPYRVVRGAYDGSMDETKTLYTALTHIVPTGHQLKILFLRVWTQEAGGAVFRINQTNPTALGTTGEVEAYPVVGSAPAGVVDYPMLEAAGAEVLTGNLHQPVHVVEGSVDFSILRTPNPATGNRYGIVWWGFEELPEQEQ
;
A
#
# COMPACT_ATOMS: atom_id res chain seq x y z
N MET A 1 -29.67 0.15 -18.64
CA MET A 1 -28.66 1.18 -18.96
C MET A 1 -27.47 0.45 -19.56
N GLN A 2 -27.22 0.60 -20.85
CA GLN A 2 -26.11 -0.08 -21.53
C GLN A 2 -24.84 0.69 -21.16
N MET A 3 -24.02 0.15 -20.25
CA MET A 3 -22.71 0.73 -19.95
C MET A 3 -21.81 0.53 -21.16
N THR A 4 -21.55 1.61 -21.89
CA THR A 4 -20.52 1.65 -22.94
C THR A 4 -19.19 1.39 -22.24
N ARG A 5 -18.55 0.25 -22.53
CA ARG A 5 -17.24 -0.09 -21.96
C ARG A 5 -16.20 0.81 -22.62
N HIS A 6 -15.51 1.62 -21.83
CA HIS A 6 -14.40 2.44 -22.31
C HIS A 6 -13.10 1.65 -22.15
N ASN A 7 -12.31 1.58 -23.23
CA ASN A 7 -10.96 1.04 -23.16
C ASN A 7 -10.01 2.16 -22.74
N ILE A 8 -9.18 1.88 -21.74
CA ILE A 8 -8.21 2.80 -21.18
C ILE A 8 -6.81 2.24 -21.33
N LYS A 9 -5.82 3.11 -21.54
CA LYS A 9 -4.42 2.68 -21.58
C LYS A 9 -3.85 2.58 -20.17
N ASP A 10 -3.40 1.38 -19.79
CA ASP A 10 -2.60 1.15 -18.59
C ASP A 10 -1.13 1.47 -18.93
N GLU A 11 -0.58 2.53 -18.33
CA GLU A 11 0.79 2.98 -18.61
C GLU A 11 1.86 2.12 -17.91
N GLY A 12 1.50 1.37 -16.86
CA GLY A 12 2.41 0.40 -16.24
C GLY A 12 2.62 -0.81 -17.14
N LEU A 13 1.54 -1.28 -17.77
CA LEU A 13 1.54 -2.46 -18.65
C LEU A 13 1.66 -2.12 -20.14
N LYS A 14 1.62 -0.82 -20.50
CA LYS A 14 1.69 -0.29 -21.87
C LYS A 14 0.64 -0.86 -22.84
N ARG A 15 -0.61 -1.07 -22.39
CA ARG A 15 -1.70 -1.68 -23.20
C ARG A 15 -3.10 -1.16 -22.87
N MET A 16 -4.10 -1.54 -23.67
CA MET A 16 -5.50 -1.13 -23.47
C MET A 16 -6.26 -2.15 -22.61
N VAL A 17 -6.90 -1.69 -21.53
CA VAL A 17 -7.72 -2.49 -20.59
C VAL A 17 -9.11 -1.88 -20.46
N TYR A 18 -10.11 -2.69 -20.09
CA TYR A 18 -11.46 -2.20 -19.89
C TYR A 18 -11.56 -1.37 -18.60
N GLU A 19 -12.14 -0.18 -18.69
CA GLU A 19 -12.56 0.59 -17.52
C GLU A 19 -13.72 -0.16 -16.85
N SER A 20 -13.46 -0.70 -15.66
CA SER A 20 -14.47 -1.35 -14.83
C SER A 20 -14.46 -0.73 -13.43
N TYR A 21 -15.63 -0.67 -12.80
CA TYR A 21 -15.72 -0.26 -11.40
C TYR A 21 -15.00 -1.28 -10.52
N PRO A 22 -14.18 -0.84 -9.55
CA PRO A 22 -13.41 -1.75 -8.73
C PRO A 22 -14.34 -2.60 -7.87
N TYR A 23 -14.46 -3.89 -8.17
CA TYR A 23 -15.21 -4.87 -7.37
C TYR A 23 -14.31 -5.67 -6.41
N ARG A 24 -12.98 -5.59 -6.55
CA ARG A 24 -11.97 -6.16 -5.64
C ARG A 24 -11.23 -5.05 -4.88
N VAL A 25 -11.99 -4.23 -4.15
CA VAL A 25 -11.40 -3.21 -3.28
C VAL A 25 -10.86 -3.86 -2.02
N VAL A 26 -9.58 -3.64 -1.75
CA VAL A 26 -8.92 -4.01 -0.50
C VAL A 26 -8.55 -2.74 0.28
N ARG A 27 -8.49 -2.84 1.61
CA ARG A 27 -8.25 -1.69 2.48
C ARG A 27 -7.64 -2.11 3.81
N GLY A 28 -6.91 -1.18 4.41
CA GLY A 28 -6.39 -1.32 5.77
C GLY A 28 -6.47 0.01 6.52
N ALA A 29 -6.64 -0.10 7.83
CA ALA A 29 -6.68 1.06 8.71
C ALA A 29 -5.99 0.73 10.03
N TYR A 30 -5.14 1.64 10.48
CA TYR A 30 -4.48 1.62 11.78
C TYR A 30 -4.70 2.97 12.46
N ASP A 31 -4.98 2.92 13.75
CA ASP A 31 -5.02 4.06 14.65
C ASP A 31 -4.55 3.59 16.04
N GLY A 32 -3.42 4.11 16.51
CA GLY A 32 -2.86 3.72 17.78
C GLY A 32 -1.79 4.70 18.28
N SER A 33 -1.46 4.56 19.56
CA SER A 33 -0.37 5.28 20.23
C SER A 33 0.80 4.34 20.51
N MET A 34 1.94 4.91 20.87
CA MET A 34 3.13 4.17 21.26
C MET A 34 3.41 4.39 22.73
N ASP A 35 3.52 3.30 23.49
CA ASP A 35 3.86 3.33 24.92
C ASP A 35 5.38 3.17 25.15
N GLU A 36 6.12 2.84 24.09
CA GLU A 36 7.57 2.68 24.09
C GLU A 36 8.20 3.23 22.81
N THR A 37 9.43 3.71 22.93
CA THR A 37 10.21 4.20 21.78
C THR A 37 10.56 3.05 20.85
N LYS A 38 10.24 3.15 19.56
CA LYS A 38 10.55 2.15 18.53
C LYS A 38 11.28 2.80 17.36
N THR A 39 12.35 2.15 16.90
CA THR A 39 13.06 2.54 15.67
C THR A 39 12.21 2.24 14.43
N LEU A 40 11.42 1.17 14.49
CA LEU A 40 10.52 0.71 13.44
C LEU A 40 9.34 0.00 14.10
N TYR A 41 8.13 0.33 13.67
CA TYR A 41 6.90 -0.36 14.05
C TYR A 41 6.06 -0.65 12.81
N THR A 42 5.83 -1.93 12.50
CA THR A 42 4.91 -2.32 11.42
C THR A 42 3.48 -2.27 11.94
N ALA A 43 2.69 -1.34 11.42
CA ALA A 43 1.32 -1.09 11.84
C ALA A 43 0.31 -1.93 11.05
N LEU A 44 0.57 -2.14 9.76
CA LEU A 44 -0.26 -2.96 8.87
C LEU A 44 0.65 -3.80 7.97
N THR A 45 0.21 -5.01 7.67
CA THR A 45 0.80 -5.86 6.62
C THR A 45 -0.34 -6.34 5.72
N HIS A 46 -0.14 -6.27 4.41
CA HIS A 46 -1.07 -6.81 3.41
C HIS A 46 -0.33 -7.77 2.49
N ILE A 47 -0.90 -8.96 2.28
CA ILE A 47 -0.37 -9.95 1.36
C ILE A 47 -1.16 -9.88 0.06
N VAL A 48 -0.48 -9.50 -1.02
CA VAL A 48 -1.00 -9.57 -2.39
C VAL A 48 -0.88 -11.01 -2.88
N PRO A 49 -1.99 -11.68 -3.23
CA PRO A 49 -1.96 -13.08 -3.65
C PRO A 49 -1.09 -13.35 -4.87
N THR A 50 -0.70 -14.61 -5.04
CA THR A 50 0.08 -15.10 -6.17
C THR A 50 -0.46 -14.63 -7.51
N GLY A 51 0.41 -14.03 -8.32
CA GLY A 51 0.07 -13.52 -9.65
C GLY A 51 -0.79 -12.26 -9.64
N HIS A 52 -1.15 -11.68 -8.49
CA HIS A 52 -1.89 -10.42 -8.39
C HIS A 52 -0.96 -9.21 -8.26
N GLN A 53 -1.51 -8.05 -8.58
CA GLN A 53 -0.92 -6.75 -8.29
C GLN A 53 -1.92 -5.87 -7.55
N LEU A 54 -1.44 -5.15 -6.54
CA LEU A 54 -2.20 -4.15 -5.80
C LEU A 54 -1.83 -2.75 -6.28
N LYS A 55 -2.85 -2.00 -6.73
CA LYS A 55 -2.76 -0.57 -7.01
C LYS A 55 -3.34 0.20 -5.83
N ILE A 56 -2.51 0.93 -5.09
CA ILE A 56 -2.97 1.80 -4.00
C ILE A 56 -3.54 3.07 -4.62
N LEU A 57 -4.81 3.35 -4.35
CA LEU A 57 -5.54 4.48 -4.93
C LEU A 57 -5.74 5.61 -3.94
N PHE A 58 -5.61 5.31 -2.65
CA PHE A 58 -5.71 6.27 -1.58
C PHE A 58 -4.80 5.84 -0.45
N LEU A 59 -4.07 6.81 0.09
CA LEU A 59 -3.25 6.66 1.26
C LEU A 59 -3.35 7.92 2.09
N ARG A 60 -3.74 7.77 3.34
CA ARG A 60 -3.70 8.82 4.35
C ARG A 60 -2.81 8.37 5.49
N VAL A 61 -1.86 9.21 5.85
CA VAL A 61 -1.05 9.05 7.07
C VAL A 61 -1.23 10.29 7.94
N TRP A 62 -1.24 10.11 9.25
CA TRP A 62 -1.40 11.22 10.19
C TRP A 62 -0.73 10.95 11.52
N THR A 63 -0.37 12.03 12.21
CA THR A 63 0.25 11.99 13.53
C THR A 63 -0.19 13.18 14.37
N GLN A 64 -0.30 12.95 15.68
CA GLN A 64 -0.46 14.01 16.69
C GLN A 64 0.89 14.52 17.21
N GLU A 65 2.00 13.90 16.80
CA GLU A 65 3.32 14.31 17.23
C GLU A 65 3.70 15.70 16.73
N ALA A 66 4.06 16.58 17.65
CA ALA A 66 4.48 17.94 17.31
C ALA A 66 5.72 17.96 16.42
N GLY A 67 6.63 17.00 16.58
CA GLY A 67 7.82 16.82 15.74
C GLY A 67 7.57 16.04 14.44
N GLY A 68 6.31 15.72 14.14
CA GLY A 68 5.94 14.97 12.95
C GLY A 68 6.25 13.47 13.05
N ALA A 69 6.24 12.79 11.90
CA ALA A 69 6.49 11.36 11.81
C ALA A 69 6.91 10.94 10.39
N VAL A 70 7.82 9.97 10.30
CA VAL A 70 8.17 9.30 9.05
C VAL A 70 7.42 7.97 8.98
N PHE A 71 6.64 7.77 7.93
CA PHE A 71 6.03 6.48 7.58
C PHE A 71 6.91 5.79 6.54
N ARG A 72 6.81 4.48 6.44
CA ARG A 72 7.52 3.68 5.44
C ARG A 72 6.57 2.66 4.84
N ILE A 73 6.57 2.58 3.52
CA ILE A 73 5.90 1.51 2.77
C ILE A 73 6.99 0.63 2.21
N ASN A 74 7.00 -0.64 2.61
CA ASN A 74 8.03 -1.58 2.17
C ASN A 74 7.38 -2.82 1.57
N GLN A 75 7.84 -3.19 0.38
CA GLN A 75 7.43 -4.40 -0.30
C GLN A 75 8.50 -5.47 -0.19
N THR A 76 8.10 -6.70 0.09
CA THR A 76 8.95 -7.89 -0.04
C THR A 76 8.35 -8.85 -1.05
N ASN A 77 9.19 -9.30 -1.98
CA ASN A 77 8.79 -10.29 -2.97
C ASN A 77 9.19 -11.67 -2.45
N PRO A 78 8.23 -12.57 -2.16
CA PRO A 78 8.56 -13.93 -1.77
C PRO A 78 9.34 -14.63 -2.90
N THR A 79 10.33 -15.45 -2.52
CA THR A 79 11.16 -16.21 -3.47
C THR A 79 10.83 -17.70 -3.51
N ALA A 80 9.94 -18.16 -2.63
CA ALA A 80 9.47 -19.54 -2.54
C ALA A 80 8.03 -19.58 -1.96
N LEU A 81 7.35 -20.71 -2.22
CA LEU A 81 6.03 -21.02 -1.67
C LEU A 81 6.06 -21.10 -0.13
N GLY A 82 4.96 -20.73 0.52
CA GLY A 82 4.75 -20.86 1.96
C GLY A 82 5.42 -19.78 2.81
N THR A 83 5.87 -18.69 2.20
CA THR A 83 6.62 -17.62 2.89
C THR A 83 5.73 -16.51 3.48
N THR A 84 4.47 -16.41 3.06
CA THR A 84 3.54 -15.34 3.43
C THR A 84 2.36 -15.78 4.31
N GLY A 85 2.49 -16.93 4.99
CA GLY A 85 1.49 -17.45 5.91
C GLY A 85 0.36 -18.18 5.21
N GLU A 86 -0.89 -17.88 5.57
CA GLU A 86 -2.08 -18.58 5.04
C GLU A 86 -2.43 -18.19 3.60
N VAL A 87 -2.01 -16.99 3.15
CA VAL A 87 -2.21 -16.49 1.79
C VAL A 87 -0.91 -16.64 1.01
N GLU A 88 -0.96 -17.37 -0.10
CA GLU A 88 0.19 -17.56 -0.97
C GLU A 88 0.39 -16.34 -1.89
N ALA A 89 1.63 -15.86 -1.97
CA ALA A 89 2.03 -14.71 -2.77
C ALA A 89 3.12 -15.04 -3.81
N TYR A 90 3.62 -16.28 -3.85
CA TYR A 90 4.55 -16.77 -4.85
C TYR A 90 3.86 -17.63 -5.94
N PRO A 91 4.23 -17.49 -7.23
CA PRO A 91 5.11 -16.46 -7.77
C PRO A 91 4.45 -15.07 -7.76
N VAL A 92 5.27 -14.05 -7.50
CA VAL A 92 4.90 -12.66 -7.80
C VAL A 92 4.84 -12.46 -9.32
N VAL A 93 4.14 -11.42 -9.78
CA VAL A 93 4.13 -11.03 -11.20
C VAL A 93 5.54 -10.61 -11.64
N GLY A 94 6.32 -10.03 -10.72
CA GLY A 94 7.70 -9.59 -10.95
C GLY A 94 7.81 -8.25 -11.67
N SER A 95 6.70 -7.49 -11.74
CA SER A 95 6.64 -6.18 -12.39
C SER A 95 6.96 -5.04 -11.42
N ALA A 96 6.83 -5.24 -10.10
CA ALA A 96 7.17 -4.26 -9.08
C ALA A 96 8.41 -4.74 -8.28
N PRO A 97 9.50 -3.96 -8.25
CA PRO A 97 10.71 -4.35 -7.54
C PRO A 97 10.48 -4.39 -6.02
N ALA A 98 11.06 -5.38 -5.36
CA ALA A 98 11.08 -5.44 -3.90
C ALA A 98 11.92 -4.29 -3.31
N GLY A 99 11.56 -3.87 -2.09
CA GLY A 99 12.26 -2.83 -1.34
C GLY A 99 11.32 -1.75 -0.80
N VAL A 100 11.90 -0.63 -0.40
CA VAL A 100 11.12 0.50 0.10
C VAL A 100 10.48 1.23 -1.09
N VAL A 101 9.16 1.35 -1.03
CA VAL A 101 8.33 2.00 -2.04
C VAL A 101 8.29 3.50 -1.80
N ASP A 102 8.07 3.92 -0.55
CA ASP A 102 7.98 5.34 -0.19
C ASP A 102 8.26 5.59 1.31
N TYR A 103 8.57 6.85 1.63
CA TYR A 103 8.68 7.42 2.97
C TYR A 103 7.80 8.66 3.17
N PRO A 104 6.46 8.53 3.32
CA PRO A 104 5.62 9.68 3.62
C PRO A 104 6.07 10.34 4.94
N MET A 105 6.49 11.61 4.86
CA MET A 105 7.03 12.36 6.00
C MET A 105 6.12 13.54 6.33
N LEU A 106 5.76 13.66 7.60
CA LEU A 106 5.15 14.86 8.16
C LEU A 106 6.18 15.56 9.04
N GLU A 107 6.40 16.85 8.82
CA GLU A 107 7.33 17.66 9.62
C GLU A 107 6.73 18.11 10.96
N ALA A 108 5.40 18.02 11.11
CA ALA A 108 4.66 18.41 12.30
C ALA A 108 3.37 17.59 12.44
N ALA A 109 2.64 17.81 13.54
CA ALA A 109 1.33 17.20 13.75
C ALA A 109 0.37 17.58 12.62
N GLY A 110 -0.32 16.58 12.07
CA GLY A 110 -1.16 16.78 10.89
C GLY A 110 -1.49 15.50 10.16
N ALA A 111 -1.95 15.64 8.92
CA ALA A 111 -2.25 14.53 8.03
C ALA A 111 -1.76 14.85 6.62
N GLU A 112 -1.23 13.83 5.95
CA GLU A 112 -0.94 13.85 4.52
C GLU A 112 -1.93 12.91 3.83
N VAL A 113 -2.47 13.33 2.68
CA VAL A 113 -3.46 12.57 1.91
C VAL A 113 -3.01 12.48 0.47
N LEU A 114 -2.62 11.28 0.07
CA LEU A 114 -2.21 10.93 -1.29
C LEU A 114 -3.38 10.23 -1.98
N THR A 115 -3.80 10.79 -3.12
CA THR A 115 -4.90 10.27 -3.93
C THR A 115 -4.41 9.94 -5.33
N GLY A 116 -4.80 8.77 -5.81
CA GLY A 116 -4.57 8.31 -7.17
C GLY A 116 -5.84 7.75 -7.79
N ASN A 117 -5.70 7.15 -8.96
CA ASN A 117 -6.76 6.45 -9.67
C ASN A 117 -6.16 5.22 -10.39
N LEU A 118 -6.98 4.44 -11.09
CA LEU A 118 -6.52 3.20 -11.74
C LEU A 118 -5.41 3.41 -12.80
N HIS A 119 -5.33 4.60 -13.38
CA HIS A 119 -4.31 4.97 -14.37
C HIS A 119 -3.04 5.52 -13.72
N GLN A 120 -3.21 6.28 -12.66
CA GLN A 120 -2.15 6.94 -11.90
C GLN A 120 -2.34 6.59 -10.42
N PRO A 121 -2.06 5.33 -10.04
CA PRO A 121 -2.15 4.92 -8.65
C PRO A 121 -1.07 5.65 -7.85
N VAL A 122 -1.29 5.79 -6.54
CA VAL A 122 -0.27 6.32 -5.63
C VAL A 122 0.97 5.42 -5.69
N HIS A 123 0.75 4.11 -5.54
CA HIS A 123 1.79 3.09 -5.68
C HIS A 123 1.23 1.83 -6.33
N VAL A 124 2.13 1.05 -6.93
CA VAL A 124 1.86 -0.28 -7.48
C VAL A 124 2.76 -1.28 -6.75
N VAL A 125 2.16 -2.31 -6.16
CA VAL A 125 2.85 -3.26 -5.28
C VAL A 125 2.39 -4.71 -5.47
N GLU A 126 3.23 -5.67 -5.09
CA GLU A 126 2.98 -7.12 -5.13
C GLU A 126 3.69 -7.85 -3.98
N GLY A 127 3.43 -9.15 -3.77
CA GLY A 127 4.03 -9.88 -2.66
C GLY A 127 3.49 -9.44 -1.29
N SER A 128 4.37 -9.18 -0.32
CA SER A 128 3.98 -8.68 1.00
C SER A 128 4.30 -7.19 1.14
N VAL A 129 3.35 -6.42 1.66
CA VAL A 129 3.45 -4.96 1.79
C VAL A 129 3.27 -4.56 3.24
N ASP A 130 4.31 -3.96 3.82
CA ASP A 130 4.32 -3.46 5.19
C ASP A 130 4.18 -1.94 5.21
N PHE A 131 3.26 -1.46 6.03
CA PHE A 131 3.11 -0.05 6.38
C PHE A 131 3.64 0.15 7.79
N SER A 132 4.71 0.91 7.91
CA SER A 132 5.43 1.09 9.16
C SER A 132 5.56 2.56 9.58
N ILE A 133 5.72 2.78 10.87
CA ILE A 133 6.11 4.06 11.46
C ILE A 133 7.58 3.95 11.86
N LEU A 134 8.39 4.92 11.48
CA LEU A 134 9.81 4.98 11.79
C LEU A 134 10.08 5.96 12.91
N ARG A 135 11.04 5.59 13.78
CA ARG A 135 11.67 6.45 14.78
C ARG A 135 10.64 7.25 15.59
N THR A 136 9.83 6.54 16.37
CA THR A 136 8.90 7.20 17.30
C THR A 136 9.70 8.04 18.33
N PRO A 137 9.11 9.09 18.92
CA PRO A 137 9.85 9.98 19.81
C PRO A 137 10.40 9.26 21.04
N ASN A 138 11.45 9.85 21.62
CA ASN A 138 12.08 9.41 22.85
C ASN A 138 12.10 10.57 23.87
N PRO A 139 11.39 10.48 25.01
CA PRO A 139 10.51 9.37 25.41
C PRO A 139 9.25 9.29 24.54
N ALA A 140 8.60 8.13 24.55
CA ALA A 140 7.29 7.99 23.93
C ALA A 140 6.28 8.95 24.58
N THR A 141 5.46 9.60 23.78
CA THR A 141 4.58 10.71 24.22
C THR A 141 3.13 10.26 24.47
N GLY A 142 2.76 9.06 24.00
CA GLY A 142 1.36 8.61 23.93
C GLY A 142 0.53 9.27 22.81
N ASN A 143 1.13 10.13 21.97
CA ASN A 143 0.45 10.70 20.81
C ASN A 143 0.07 9.60 19.81
N ARG A 144 -1.01 9.84 19.06
CA ARG A 144 -1.56 8.88 18.12
C ARG A 144 -0.99 9.05 16.72
N TYR A 145 -0.90 7.93 16.04
CA TYR A 145 -0.55 7.81 14.63
C TYR A 145 -1.67 7.04 13.93
N GLY A 146 -1.88 7.34 12.67
CA GLY A 146 -2.76 6.50 11.87
C GLY A 146 -2.37 6.41 10.42
N ILE A 147 -2.79 5.30 9.83
CA ILE A 147 -2.59 4.94 8.45
C ILE A 147 -3.93 4.44 7.94
N VAL A 148 -4.42 5.00 6.85
CA VAL A 148 -5.63 4.51 6.17
C VAL A 148 -5.30 4.40 4.70
N TRP A 149 -5.54 3.23 4.12
CA TRP A 149 -5.32 3.03 2.70
C TRP A 149 -6.42 2.18 2.11
N TRP A 150 -6.68 2.38 0.83
CA TRP A 150 -7.45 1.45 0.03
C TRP A 150 -6.93 1.42 -1.40
N GLY A 151 -7.19 0.31 -2.05
CA GLY A 151 -6.68 0.04 -3.38
C GLY A 151 -7.49 -1.01 -4.10
N PHE A 152 -6.99 -1.37 -5.26
CA PHE A 152 -7.57 -2.38 -6.13
C PHE A 152 -6.57 -3.50 -6.37
N GLU A 153 -7.00 -4.74 -6.15
CA GLU A 153 -6.16 -5.93 -6.26
C GLU A 153 -6.76 -6.91 -7.26
N GLU A 154 -6.00 -7.25 -8.30
CA GLU A 154 -6.42 -8.24 -9.29
C GLU A 154 -5.21 -8.86 -10.00
N LEU A 155 -5.45 -9.97 -10.71
CA LEU A 155 -4.53 -10.48 -11.71
C LEU A 155 -4.28 -9.40 -12.77
N PRO A 156 -3.04 -9.18 -13.21
CA PRO A 156 -2.81 -8.49 -14.47
C PRO A 156 -3.45 -9.34 -15.58
N GLU A 157 -4.57 -8.90 -16.14
CA GLU A 157 -5.30 -9.65 -17.18
C GLU A 157 -4.34 -10.03 -18.32
N GLN A 158 -3.97 -11.30 -18.55
CA GLN A 158 -3.14 -11.61 -19.72
C GLN A 158 -4.00 -11.53 -20.99
N GLU A 159 -3.52 -10.85 -22.03
CA GLU A 159 -4.15 -10.94 -23.35
C GLU A 159 -4.10 -12.41 -23.80
N GLN A 160 -5.25 -12.94 -24.25
CA GLN A 160 -5.28 -14.11 -25.13
C GLN A 160 -5.01 -13.66 -26.57
#